data_AF-A0A0G0J757-F1
#
_entry.id   AF-A0A0G0J757-F1
#
_cell.length_a   1.000
_cell.length_b   1.000
_cell.length_c   1.000
_cell.angle_alpha   90.00
_cell.angle_beta   90.00
_cell.angle_gamma   90.00
#
_symmetry.space_group_name_H-M   'P 1'
#
loop_
_entity.id
_entity.type
_entity.pdbx_description
1 polymer ?
#
loop_
_entity_poly.entity_id
_entity_poly.type
_entity_poly.pdbx_seq_one_letter_code
_entity_poly.pdbx_strand_id
1 'polypeptide(L)'
;MAYYKGMRVNAFGLPVSKGNTRTRIKKDNRKRNFYHTAFSSPFLKDSPKNLILMYDVIEEKKKERDWLRRQLKNFDYIMIQRSVWVGPSPLPKEFLII
;
A
#
# COMPACT_ATOMS: atom_id res chain seq x y z
N MET A 1 20.76 24.07 23.97
CA MET A 1 20.79 22.66 23.48
C MET A 1 19.94 21.82 24.42
N ALA A 2 18.96 21.05 23.91
CA ALA A 2 18.00 20.32 24.74
C ALA A 2 18.37 18.84 24.90
N TYR A 3 18.10 18.28 26.08
CA TYR A 3 18.33 16.88 26.42
C TYR A 3 17.08 16.29 27.07
N TYR A 4 16.71 15.07 26.70
CA TYR A 4 15.60 14.33 27.30
C TYR A 4 16.05 12.90 27.63
N LYS A 5 15.87 12.48 28.89
CA LYS A 5 16.35 11.20 29.42
C LYS A 5 17.82 10.91 29.04
N GLY A 6 18.68 11.93 29.11
CA GLY A 6 20.10 11.83 28.78
C GLY A 6 20.46 11.80 27.29
N MET A 7 19.49 11.87 26.36
CA MET A 7 19.74 11.97 24.92
C MET A 7 19.58 13.40 24.41
N ARG A 8 20.47 13.84 23.51
CA ARG A 8 20.37 15.15 22.87
C ARG A 8 19.21 15.16 21.87
N VAL A 9 18.30 16.13 22.02
CA VAL A 9 17.10 16.26 21.19
C VAL A 9 17.01 17.63 20.52
N ASN A 10 16.23 17.71 19.42
CA ASN A 10 15.85 18.98 18.80
C ASN A 10 14.63 19.60 19.53
N ALA A 11 14.15 20.76 19.08
CA ALA A 11 13.00 21.45 19.68
C ALA A 11 11.70 20.63 19.70
N PHE A 12 11.59 19.62 18.84
CA PHE A 12 10.46 18.69 18.78
C PHE A 12 10.64 17.44 19.67
N GLY A 13 11.71 17.37 20.46
CA GLY A 13 12.01 16.21 21.31
C GLY A 13 12.55 14.99 20.55
N LEU A 14 12.91 15.13 19.28
CA LEU A 14 13.46 14.03 18.47
C LEU A 14 14.98 13.92 18.67
N PRO A 15 15.53 12.69 18.80
CA PRO A 15 16.97 12.49 19.04
C PRO A 15 17.82 12.94 17.85
N VAL A 16 18.83 13.77 18.13
CA VAL A 16 19.76 14.29 17.11
C VAL A 16 20.98 13.39 17.02
N SER A 17 20.86 12.30 16.25
CA SER A 17 21.95 11.34 16.00
C SER A 17 23.16 12.02 15.32
N LYS A 18 24.28 12.15 16.04
CA LYS A 18 25.60 12.44 15.46
C LYS A 18 26.43 11.17 15.57
N GLY A 19 26.46 10.38 14.51
CA GLY A 19 27.31 9.18 14.45
C GLY A 19 26.75 8.19 13.45
N ASN A 20 27.50 7.95 12.37
CA ASN A 20 27.32 6.92 11.34
C ASN A 20 25.96 6.22 11.40
N THR A 21 24.95 6.83 10.75
CA THR A 21 23.72 6.11 10.45
C THR A 21 24.14 4.90 9.64
N ARG A 22 24.15 3.72 10.27
CA ARG A 22 23.87 2.46 9.57
C ARG A 22 22.46 2.60 9.03
N THR A 23 22.29 3.42 7.98
CA THR A 23 21.11 3.39 7.15
C THR A 23 21.03 1.95 6.73
N ARG A 24 19.97 1.26 7.16
CA ARG A 24 19.66 -0.08 6.70
C ARG A 24 19.76 0.00 5.18
N ILE A 25 20.84 -0.51 4.59
CA ILE A 25 21.05 -0.47 3.14
C ILE A 25 19.82 -1.16 2.59
N LYS A 26 18.92 -0.38 1.99
CA LYS A 26 17.73 -0.94 1.35
C LYS A 26 18.31 -1.74 0.19
N LYS A 27 18.35 -3.07 0.33
CA LYS A 27 18.85 -4.00 -0.70
C LYS A 27 18.28 -3.57 -2.04
N ASP A 28 19.13 -3.02 -2.91
CA ASP A 28 18.77 -2.36 -4.16
C ASP A 28 17.96 -3.30 -5.07
N ASN A 29 18.18 -4.61 -4.90
CA ASN A 29 17.60 -5.68 -5.69
C ASN A 29 16.35 -6.34 -5.08
N ARG A 30 15.55 -5.64 -4.25
CA ARG A 30 14.17 -6.13 -4.04
C ARG A 30 13.48 -6.01 -5.38
N LYS A 31 13.28 -7.13 -6.10
CA LYS A 31 12.54 -7.19 -7.37
C LYS A 31 11.24 -6.39 -7.23
N ARG A 32 11.28 -5.12 -7.64
CA ARG A 32 10.16 -4.17 -7.56
C ARG A 32 9.22 -4.34 -8.74
N ASN A 33 9.56 -5.19 -9.71
CA ASN A 33 8.88 -5.37 -10.99
C ASN A 33 7.36 -5.50 -10.85
N PHE A 34 6.85 -6.15 -9.80
CA PHE A 34 5.42 -6.30 -9.58
C PHE A 34 4.70 -5.02 -9.12
N TYR A 35 5.42 -4.03 -8.59
CA TYR A 35 4.85 -2.76 -8.11
C TYR A 35 4.84 -1.64 -9.15
N HIS A 36 5.39 -1.86 -10.35
CA HIS A 36 5.45 -0.85 -11.40
C HIS A 36 4.19 -0.82 -12.28
N THR A 37 3.41 -1.90 -12.32
CA THR A 37 2.08 -1.94 -12.92
C THR A 37 1.06 -1.35 -11.94
N ALA A 38 0.85 -0.04 -12.04
CA ALA A 38 -0.27 0.64 -11.43
C ALA A 38 -1.17 1.20 -12.54
N PHE A 39 -2.46 0.90 -12.46
CA PHE A 39 -3.43 1.40 -13.43
C PHE A 39 -3.99 2.73 -12.95
N SER A 40 -4.33 3.60 -13.90
CA SER A 40 -5.19 4.76 -13.61
C SER A 40 -6.57 4.23 -13.22
N SER A 41 -7.19 4.82 -12.18
CA SER A 41 -8.59 4.53 -11.91
C SER A 41 -9.43 4.99 -13.11
N PRO A 42 -10.28 4.12 -13.68
CA PRO A 42 -11.28 4.54 -14.67
C PRO A 42 -12.52 5.16 -13.99
N PHE A 43 -12.60 5.10 -12.65
CA PHE A 43 -13.77 5.54 -11.90
C PHE A 43 -13.60 6.97 -11.37
N LEU A 44 -14.71 7.69 -11.32
CA LEU A 44 -14.80 8.96 -10.62
C LEU A 44 -14.84 8.70 -9.11
N LYS A 45 -14.31 9.64 -8.32
CA LYS A 45 -14.17 9.49 -6.86
C LYS A 45 -15.49 9.22 -6.12
N ASP A 46 -16.59 9.71 -6.68
CA ASP A 46 -17.94 9.59 -6.12
C ASP A 46 -18.83 8.59 -6.88
N SER A 47 -18.23 7.69 -7.66
CA SER A 47 -18.97 6.64 -8.36
C SER A 47 -19.73 5.71 -7.38
N PRO A 48 -20.93 5.23 -7.75
CA PRO A 48 -21.76 4.42 -6.87
C PRO A 48 -21.11 3.05 -6.60
N LYS A 49 -21.00 2.68 -5.32
CA LYS A 49 -20.28 1.48 -4.86
C LYS A 49 -21.19 0.24 -4.83
N ASN A 50 -21.57 -0.23 -6.01
CA ASN A 50 -22.59 -1.27 -6.18
C ASN A 50 -22.01 -2.67 -6.43
N LEU A 51 -20.69 -2.83 -6.45
CA LEU A 51 -20.03 -4.10 -6.72
C LEU A 51 -19.32 -4.63 -5.48
N ILE A 52 -19.62 -5.88 -5.11
CA ILE A 52 -18.88 -6.63 -4.09
C ILE A 52 -17.88 -7.55 -4.80
N LEU A 53 -16.61 -7.42 -4.45
CA LEU A 53 -15.51 -8.28 -4.91
C LEU A 53 -15.04 -9.15 -3.75
N MET A 54 -15.08 -10.47 -3.94
CA MET A 54 -14.58 -11.46 -3.00
C MET A 54 -13.50 -12.29 -3.69
N TYR A 55 -12.41 -12.56 -2.98
CA TYR A 55 -11.33 -13.41 -3.50
C TYR A 55 -10.75 -14.29 -2.39
N ASP A 56 -10.19 -15.43 -2.77
CA ASP A 56 -9.36 -16.23 -1.87
C ASP A 56 -7.96 -16.39 -2.47
N VAL A 57 -6.94 -15.88 -1.77
CA VAL A 57 -5.56 -15.88 -2.24
C VAL A 57 -4.67 -16.46 -1.14
N ILE A 58 -4.09 -17.62 -1.45
CA ILE A 58 -3.19 -18.39 -0.58
C ILE A 58 -2.00 -17.56 -0.09
N GLU A 59 -1.45 -17.90 1.08
CA GLU A 59 -0.40 -17.10 1.74
C GLU A 59 0.92 -17.05 0.96
N GLU A 60 1.21 -18.08 0.16
CA GLU A 60 2.37 -18.13 -0.73
C GLU A 60 2.37 -16.98 -1.75
N LYS A 61 1.18 -16.52 -2.16
CA LYS A 61 0.96 -15.41 -3.12
C LYS A 61 0.73 -14.07 -2.41
N LYS A 62 1.45 -13.82 -1.32
CA LYS A 62 1.32 -12.60 -0.52
C LYS A 62 1.58 -11.33 -1.32
N LYS A 63 2.53 -11.34 -2.26
CA LYS A 63 2.91 -10.15 -3.04
C LYS A 63 1.80 -9.74 -4.00
N GLU A 64 1.23 -10.73 -4.69
CA GLU A 64 0.13 -10.62 -5.64
C GLU A 64 -1.12 -10.11 -4.90
N ARG A 65 -1.40 -10.70 -3.74
CA ARG A 65 -2.49 -10.26 -2.86
C ARG A 65 -2.32 -8.80 -2.43
N ASP A 66 -1.14 -8.41 -1.97
CA ASP A 66 -0.88 -7.04 -1.52
C ASP A 66 -0.87 -6.04 -2.69
N TRP A 67 -0.47 -6.48 -3.89
CA TRP A 67 -0.60 -5.69 -5.12
C TRP A 67 -2.07 -5.47 -5.49
N LEU A 68 -2.89 -6.53 -5.49
CA LEU A 68 -4.33 -6.45 -5.77
C LEU A 68 -5.02 -5.46 -4.82
N ARG A 69 -4.71 -5.53 -3.51
CA ARG A 69 -5.26 -4.58 -2.53
C ARG A 69 -4.89 -3.13 -2.82
N ARG A 70 -3.70 -2.87 -3.37
CA ARG A 70 -3.27 -1.51 -3.74
C ARG A 70 -4.03 -1.02 -4.96
N GLN A 71 -4.23 -1.87 -5.96
CA GLN A 71 -5.04 -1.51 -7.14
C GLN A 71 -6.50 -1.24 -6.76
N LEU A 72 -7.09 -2.08 -5.91
CA LEU A 72 -8.47 -1.87 -5.44
C LEU A 72 -8.62 -0.54 -4.69
N LYS A 73 -7.66 -0.18 -3.83
CA LYS A 73 -7.66 1.14 -3.19
C LYS A 73 -7.52 2.29 -4.17
N ASN A 74 -6.70 2.14 -5.22
CA ASN A 74 -6.57 3.16 -6.26
C ASN A 74 -7.88 3.37 -7.02
N PHE A 75 -8.72 2.33 -7.11
CA PHE A 75 -10.02 2.35 -7.77
C PHE A 75 -11.18 2.74 -6.82
N ASP A 76 -10.86 3.34 -5.68
CA ASP A 76 -11.82 3.75 -4.65
C ASP A 76 -12.69 2.62 -4.08
N TYR A 77 -12.20 1.37 -4.13
CA TYR A 77 -12.81 0.27 -3.40
C TYR A 77 -12.50 0.38 -1.90
N ILE A 78 -13.50 0.05 -1.09
CA ILE A 78 -13.43 0.00 0.36
C ILE A 78 -13.38 -1.46 0.79
N MET A 79 -12.43 -1.81 1.65
CA MET A 79 -12.38 -3.13 2.28
C MET A 79 -13.41 -3.16 3.41
N ILE A 80 -14.40 -4.05 3.32
CA ILE A 80 -15.39 -4.28 4.40
C ILE A 80 -14.90 -5.39 5.32
N GLN A 81 -14.34 -6.44 4.75
CA GLN A 81 -13.76 -7.57 5.47
C GLN A 81 -12.48 -8.01 4.77
N ARG A 82 -11.65 -8.81 5.46
CA ARG A 82 -10.47 -9.43 4.84
C ARG A 82 -10.87 -10.21 3.60
N SER A 83 -10.33 -9.78 2.46
CA SER A 83 -10.61 -10.32 1.12
C SER A 83 -12.01 -10.04 0.55
N VAL A 84 -12.76 -9.12 1.18
CA VAL A 84 -14.07 -8.64 0.69
C VAL A 84 -14.01 -7.13 0.53
N TRP A 85 -14.29 -6.67 -0.68
CA TRP A 85 -14.20 -5.28 -1.08
C TRP A 85 -15.48 -4.80 -1.74
N VAL A 86 -15.80 -3.53 -1.58
CA VAL A 86 -16.97 -2.89 -2.19
C VAL A 86 -16.54 -1.63 -2.93
N GLY A 87 -16.96 -1.50 -4.18
CA GLY A 87 -16.52 -0.41 -5.04
C GLY A 87 -17.40 -0.22 -6.27
N PRO A 88 -16.98 0.67 -7.18
CA PRO A 88 -17.75 1.02 -8.37
C PRO A 88 -17.85 -0.14 -9.37
N SER A 89 -19.00 -0.20 -10.05
CA SER A 89 -19.28 -1.13 -11.15
C SER A 89 -19.27 -0.36 -12.48
N PRO A 90 -18.85 -0.96 -13.62
CA PRO A 90 -18.37 -2.33 -13.80
C PRO A 90 -16.86 -2.48 -13.56
N LEU A 91 -16.43 -3.68 -13.12
CA LEU A 91 -15.00 -3.99 -12.96
C LEU A 91 -14.27 -3.79 -14.31
N PRO A 92 -13.08 -3.14 -14.33
CA PRO A 92 -12.37 -2.90 -15.58
C PRO A 92 -12.03 -4.22 -16.27
N LYS A 93 -12.20 -4.30 -17.60
CA LYS A 93 -11.96 -5.53 -18.38
C LYS A 93 -10.53 -6.07 -18.22
N GLU A 94 -9.58 -5.18 -17.96
CA GLU A 94 -8.18 -5.51 -17.68
C GLU A 94 -8.00 -6.47 -16.50
N PHE A 95 -8.98 -6.53 -15.58
CA PHE A 95 -8.96 -7.47 -14.44
C PHE A 95 -9.33 -8.91 -14.81
N LEU A 96 -9.98 -9.14 -15.96
CA LEU A 96 -10.47 -10.46 -16.35
C LEU A 96 -9.42 -11.34 -17.05
N ILE A 97 -8.21 -10.82 -17.30
CA ILE A 97 -7.19 -11.47 -18.14
C ILE A 97 -6.06 -12.11 -17.30
N ILE A 98 -6.18 -12.14 -15.96
CA ILE A 98 -5.17 -12.71 -15.06
C ILE A 98 -5.48 -14.17 -14.72
#